data_AF-A0A352IAC0-F1
#
_entry.id   AF-A0A352IAC0-F1
#
_cell.length_a   1.000
_cell.length_b   1.000
_cell.length_c   1.000
_cell.angle_alpha   90.00
_cell.angle_beta   90.00
_cell.angle_gamma   90.00
#
_symmetry.space_group_name_H-M   'P 1'
#
loop_
_entity.id
_entity.type
_entity.pdbx_description
1 polymer ?
#
loop_
_entity_poly.entity_id
_entity_poly.type
_entity_poly.pdbx_seq_one_letter_code
_entity_poly.pdbx_strand_id
1 'polypeptide(L)'
;GPSHEMGHNHQACLNIVGATEVSNNLFSNVNVYLLGISTTRGTAVHDTFNSFARGAGWFDMSIWEQTRMYYQLYLYYHAQGHNPNFYPTLFKLLRQDPIRKRSGDYDASLVDGDGNTVGGYKSYGKQDYLHMAMKMCDAAQQDLSEFFEVNGMFVPVDNRYVGDYGNYWVTTTQKDIDEVKAYMHRYPKGPNICFIDDRVKQSPVLKDSPLEGRSSSEYRVDYENTEDRRIGYADVGQYSDFVDGYTTNGYYYTTTYSQGVTTYAISGKGAVGFKVYDSEGNLVFLS
;
A
#
# COMPACT_ATOMS: atom_id res chain seq x y z
N GLY A 1 5.19 9.52 -16.57
CA GLY A 1 6.14 10.04 -17.55
C GLY A 1 7.42 10.45 -16.84
N PRO A 2 7.85 11.72 -16.89
CA PRO A 2 9.17 12.12 -16.36
C PRO A 2 9.45 11.76 -14.89
N SER A 3 8.46 11.94 -14.00
CA SER A 3 8.62 11.59 -12.58
C SER A 3 8.79 10.10 -12.31
N HIS A 4 8.24 9.24 -13.19
CA HIS A 4 8.35 7.79 -13.09
C HIS A 4 9.76 7.33 -13.43
N GLU A 5 10.32 7.87 -14.52
CA GLU A 5 11.72 7.63 -14.92
C GLU A 5 12.70 8.15 -13.86
N MET A 6 12.43 9.33 -13.31
CA MET A 6 13.23 9.85 -12.21
C MET A 6 13.10 8.95 -10.97
N GLY A 7 11.92 8.38 -10.72
CA GLY A 7 11.70 7.41 -9.66
C GLY A 7 12.57 6.16 -9.77
N HIS A 8 12.80 5.63 -10.98
CA HIS A 8 13.70 4.49 -11.19
C HIS A 8 15.12 4.76 -10.69
N ASN A 9 15.61 6.00 -10.86
CA ASN A 9 16.94 6.40 -10.37
C ASN A 9 17.04 6.43 -8.83
N HIS A 10 15.91 6.50 -8.12
CA HIS A 10 15.86 6.68 -6.66
C HIS A 10 15.28 5.49 -5.90
N GLN A 11 14.62 4.53 -6.57
CA GLN A 11 13.86 3.47 -5.90
C GLN A 11 14.72 2.35 -5.31
N ALA A 12 16.02 2.27 -5.64
CA ALA A 12 16.85 1.09 -5.34
C ALA A 12 16.77 0.61 -3.87
N CYS A 13 16.65 1.54 -2.91
CA CYS A 13 16.58 1.21 -1.48
C CYS A 13 15.25 0.57 -1.05
N LEU A 14 14.13 0.87 -1.73
CA LEU A 14 12.78 0.41 -1.35
C LEU A 14 12.12 -0.51 -2.38
N ASN A 15 12.81 -0.77 -3.48
CA ASN A 15 12.37 -1.69 -4.50
C ASN A 15 12.57 -3.12 -3.96
N ILE A 16 11.55 -3.96 -4.04
CA ILE A 16 11.54 -5.39 -3.65
C ILE A 16 11.38 -6.24 -4.92
N VAL A 17 11.42 -7.58 -4.84
CA VAL A 17 11.12 -8.40 -6.03
C VAL A 17 9.70 -8.13 -6.53
N GLY A 18 9.52 -8.01 -7.85
CA GLY A 18 8.23 -7.76 -8.49
C GLY A 18 7.71 -6.32 -8.39
N ALA A 19 8.50 -5.39 -7.83
CA ALA A 19 8.08 -4.02 -7.56
C ALA A 19 8.91 -2.95 -8.31
N THR A 20 9.61 -3.31 -9.38
CA THR A 20 10.45 -2.35 -10.13
C THR A 20 9.61 -1.29 -10.81
N GLU A 21 8.44 -1.65 -11.35
CA GLU A 21 7.48 -0.69 -11.93
C GLU A 21 6.44 -0.16 -10.94
N VAL A 22 6.64 -0.43 -9.65
CA VAL A 22 5.71 -0.12 -8.56
C VAL A 22 6.32 0.91 -7.63
N SER A 23 7.46 0.59 -7.03
CA SER A 23 8.08 1.38 -5.97
C SER A 23 8.54 2.78 -6.43
N ASN A 24 8.87 2.94 -7.72
CA ASN A 24 9.17 4.24 -8.33
C ASN A 24 7.94 5.15 -8.42
N ASN A 25 6.73 4.59 -8.46
CA ASN A 25 5.50 5.38 -8.52
C ASN A 25 5.18 6.11 -7.21
N LEU A 26 5.85 5.77 -6.10
CA LEU A 26 5.88 6.65 -4.92
C LEU A 26 6.30 8.06 -5.31
N PHE A 27 7.44 8.21 -6.01
CA PHE A 27 7.95 9.52 -6.42
C PHE A 27 7.03 10.21 -7.42
N SER A 28 6.44 9.43 -8.33
CA SER A 28 5.44 9.95 -9.28
C SER A 28 4.22 10.53 -8.58
N ASN A 29 3.60 9.77 -7.67
CA ASN A 29 2.41 10.22 -6.96
C ASN A 29 2.72 11.35 -5.97
N VAL A 30 3.87 11.33 -5.30
CA VAL A 30 4.33 12.45 -4.46
C VAL A 30 4.49 13.72 -5.30
N ASN A 31 5.11 13.62 -6.48
CA ASN A 31 5.27 14.78 -7.35
C ASN A 31 3.91 15.30 -7.84
N VAL A 32 3.00 14.42 -8.27
CA VAL A 32 1.64 14.80 -8.68
C VAL A 32 0.90 15.52 -7.55
N TYR A 33 0.98 14.98 -6.33
CA TYR A 33 0.41 15.61 -5.15
C TYR A 33 1.00 17.00 -4.93
N LEU A 34 2.33 17.14 -4.92
CA LEU A 34 3.02 18.41 -4.65
C LEU A 34 2.83 19.46 -5.75
N LEU A 35 2.59 19.05 -7.00
CA LEU A 35 2.17 19.96 -8.08
C LEU A 35 0.82 20.61 -7.75
N GLY A 36 -0.01 19.97 -6.93
CA GLY A 36 -1.08 20.63 -6.19
C GLY A 36 -2.40 20.79 -6.93
N ILE A 37 -2.50 20.41 -8.20
CA ILE A 37 -3.69 20.68 -9.04
C ILE A 37 -4.55 19.46 -9.35
N SER A 38 -4.03 18.24 -9.17
CA SER A 38 -4.78 17.00 -9.43
C SER A 38 -4.58 15.97 -8.33
N THR A 39 -5.50 15.02 -8.24
CA THR A 39 -5.40 13.81 -7.40
C THR A 39 -4.33 12.86 -7.93
N THR A 40 -4.05 11.76 -7.22
CA THR A 40 -2.99 10.82 -7.62
C THR A 40 -3.48 9.62 -8.42
N ARG A 41 -2.53 8.89 -9.00
CA ARG A 41 -2.78 7.68 -9.79
C ARG A 41 -2.90 6.43 -8.92
N GLY A 42 -3.59 5.44 -9.45
CA GLY A 42 -3.69 4.09 -8.89
C GLY A 42 -5.12 3.60 -8.86
N THR A 43 -5.29 2.33 -8.52
CA THR A 43 -6.58 1.71 -8.25
C THR A 43 -7.26 2.36 -7.05
N ALA A 44 -8.57 2.21 -6.94
CA ALA A 44 -9.28 2.62 -5.75
C ALA A 44 -8.91 1.67 -4.59
N VAL A 45 -8.93 2.17 -3.35
CA VAL A 45 -8.55 1.39 -2.16
C VAL A 45 -9.36 0.09 -2.03
N HIS A 46 -10.61 0.10 -2.51
CA HIS A 46 -11.49 -1.07 -2.54
C HIS A 46 -10.90 -2.27 -3.31
N ASP A 47 -10.04 -2.05 -4.32
CA ASP A 47 -9.44 -3.13 -5.10
C ASP A 47 -8.51 -3.96 -4.20
N THR A 48 -7.69 -3.29 -3.39
CA THR A 48 -6.84 -3.93 -2.39
C THR A 48 -7.68 -4.69 -1.36
N PHE A 49 -8.83 -4.15 -0.94
CA PHE A 49 -9.72 -4.84 0.01
C PHE A 49 -10.35 -6.08 -0.59
N ASN A 50 -10.75 -6.03 -1.86
CA ASN A 50 -11.25 -7.19 -2.60
C ASN A 50 -10.16 -8.25 -2.78
N SER A 51 -8.90 -7.84 -2.98
CA SER A 51 -7.76 -8.75 -3.04
C SER A 51 -7.47 -9.39 -1.69
N PHE A 52 -7.48 -8.61 -0.60
CA PHE A 52 -7.39 -9.13 0.77
C PHE A 52 -8.48 -10.15 1.08
N ALA A 53 -9.75 -9.83 0.78
CA ALA A 53 -10.89 -10.71 1.03
C ALA A 53 -10.83 -12.04 0.25
N ARG A 54 -10.13 -12.05 -0.89
CA ARG A 54 -9.86 -13.26 -1.68
C ARG A 54 -8.60 -14.03 -1.23
N GLY A 55 -7.89 -13.53 -0.22
CA GLY A 55 -6.62 -14.10 0.24
C GLY A 55 -5.47 -13.90 -0.75
N ALA A 56 -5.53 -12.89 -1.62
CA ALA A 56 -4.47 -12.62 -2.58
C ALA A 56 -3.19 -12.17 -1.88
N GLY A 57 -2.07 -12.79 -2.23
CA GLY A 57 -0.75 -12.35 -1.78
C GLY A 57 -0.24 -11.15 -2.58
N TRP A 58 0.80 -10.50 -2.06
CA TRP A 58 1.47 -9.35 -2.69
C TRP A 58 1.71 -9.56 -4.20
N PHE A 59 2.25 -10.72 -4.58
CA PHE A 59 2.60 -11.03 -5.97
C PHE A 59 1.40 -11.32 -6.90
N ASP A 60 0.19 -11.42 -6.35
CA ASP A 60 -1.07 -11.61 -7.10
C ASP A 60 -1.87 -10.30 -7.26
N MET A 61 -1.50 -9.26 -6.50
CA MET A 61 -2.09 -7.93 -6.61
C MET A 61 -1.53 -7.18 -7.82
N SER A 62 -2.34 -6.30 -8.40
CA SER A 62 -1.90 -5.46 -9.53
C SER A 62 -0.84 -4.43 -9.11
N ILE A 63 -0.05 -3.97 -10.09
CA ILE A 63 0.94 -2.90 -9.91
C ILE A 63 0.35 -1.67 -9.23
N TRP A 64 -0.90 -1.34 -9.54
CA TRP A 64 -1.57 -0.16 -9.00
C TRP A 64 -2.03 -0.37 -7.55
N GLU A 65 -2.53 -1.55 -7.18
CA GLU A 65 -2.81 -1.88 -5.77
C GLU A 65 -1.53 -1.81 -4.94
N GLN A 66 -0.45 -2.43 -5.43
CA GLN A 66 0.86 -2.38 -4.78
C GLN A 66 1.42 -0.95 -4.67
N THR A 67 1.20 -0.11 -5.68
CA THR A 67 1.62 1.30 -5.67
C THR A 67 0.90 2.09 -4.57
N ARG A 68 -0.39 1.77 -4.30
CA ARG A 68 -1.16 2.43 -3.25
C ARG A 68 -0.55 2.23 -1.88
N MET A 69 -0.03 1.04 -1.56
CA MET A 69 0.63 0.77 -0.27
C MET A 69 1.69 1.84 0.07
N TYR A 70 2.59 2.13 -0.87
CA TYR A 70 3.59 3.17 -0.65
C TYR A 70 2.91 4.54 -0.51
N TYR A 71 2.04 4.91 -1.43
CA TYR A 71 1.47 6.25 -1.42
C TYR A 71 0.55 6.55 -0.22
N GLN A 72 -0.14 5.55 0.33
CA GLN A 72 -0.97 5.71 1.52
C GLN A 72 -0.14 6.10 2.76
N LEU A 73 1.07 5.55 2.90
CA LEU A 73 2.02 5.95 3.95
C LEU A 73 2.46 7.41 3.77
N TYR A 74 2.62 7.87 2.52
CA TYR A 74 2.90 9.30 2.25
C TYR A 74 1.71 10.18 2.66
N LEU A 75 0.49 9.81 2.28
CA LEU A 75 -0.70 10.58 2.64
C LEU A 75 -0.83 10.75 4.15
N TYR A 76 -0.63 9.67 4.90
CA TYR A 76 -0.75 9.69 6.35
C TYR A 76 0.42 10.44 7.00
N TYR A 77 1.66 10.04 6.76
CA TYR A 77 2.79 10.60 7.51
C TYR A 77 3.25 11.96 7.02
N HIS A 78 3.20 12.22 5.71
CA HIS A 78 3.71 13.45 5.11
C HIS A 78 2.60 14.45 4.83
N ALA A 79 1.59 14.06 4.05
CA ALA A 79 0.55 15.00 3.63
C ALA A 79 -0.33 15.48 4.81
N GLN A 80 -0.64 14.60 5.77
CA GLN A 80 -1.30 14.98 7.02
C GLN A 80 -0.34 15.42 8.13
N GLY A 81 0.97 15.20 7.98
CA GLY A 81 1.98 15.71 8.91
C GLY A 81 2.18 14.90 10.19
N HIS A 82 1.67 13.66 10.27
CA HIS A 82 1.84 12.79 11.45
C HIS A 82 3.30 12.40 11.71
N ASN A 83 4.11 12.26 10.66
CA ASN A 83 5.56 12.04 10.74
C ASN A 83 6.24 12.50 9.44
N PRO A 84 6.54 13.81 9.30
CA PRO A 84 7.16 14.35 8.09
C PRO A 84 8.55 13.77 7.78
N ASN A 85 9.16 13.05 8.72
CA ASN A 85 10.45 12.38 8.56
C ASN A 85 10.32 10.89 8.22
N PHE A 86 9.12 10.34 8.02
CA PHE A 86 8.90 8.91 7.78
C PHE A 86 9.76 8.37 6.61
N TYR A 87 9.57 8.85 5.38
CA TYR A 87 10.36 8.41 4.23
C TYR A 87 11.87 8.70 4.38
N PRO A 88 12.32 9.91 4.74
CA PRO A 88 13.74 10.17 4.98
C PRO A 88 14.38 9.16 5.96
N THR A 89 13.66 8.82 7.03
CA THR A 89 14.09 7.84 8.03
C THR A 89 14.12 6.44 7.45
N LEU A 90 13.07 6.02 6.74
CA LEU A 90 12.99 4.73 6.05
C LEU A 90 14.16 4.54 5.08
N PHE A 91 14.44 5.54 4.23
CA PHE A 91 15.57 5.53 3.32
C PHE A 91 16.91 5.41 4.04
N LYS A 92 17.08 6.08 5.19
CA LYS A 92 18.29 5.96 6.00
C LYS A 92 18.44 4.54 6.56
N LEU A 93 17.37 3.97 7.11
CA LEU A 93 17.35 2.62 7.65
C LEU A 93 17.67 1.58 6.57
N LEU A 94 17.07 1.70 5.38
CA LEU A 94 17.30 0.78 4.26
C LEU A 94 18.69 0.93 3.64
N ARG A 95 19.35 2.10 3.74
CA ARG A 95 20.77 2.22 3.35
C ARG A 95 21.71 1.56 4.35
N GLN A 96 21.36 1.59 5.64
CA GLN A 96 22.17 0.99 6.70
C GLN A 96 21.99 -0.53 6.76
N ASP A 97 20.78 -1.01 6.49
CA ASP A 97 20.41 -2.41 6.50
C ASP A 97 19.56 -2.75 5.26
N PRO A 98 20.21 -2.95 4.10
CA PRO A 98 19.54 -3.05 2.80
C PRO A 98 18.72 -4.33 2.61
N ILE A 99 17.65 -4.18 1.82
CA ILE A 99 16.87 -5.28 1.24
C ILE A 99 17.80 -6.18 0.41
N ARG A 100 17.65 -7.49 0.56
CA ARG A 100 18.41 -8.50 -0.19
C ARG A 100 17.47 -9.31 -1.08
N LYS A 101 17.26 -8.81 -2.30
CA LYS A 101 16.36 -9.42 -3.30
C LYS A 101 16.84 -10.73 -3.91
N ARG A 102 18.12 -11.06 -3.75
CA ARG A 102 18.75 -12.21 -4.42
C ARG A 102 19.71 -12.94 -3.51
N SER A 103 19.76 -14.26 -3.70
CA SER A 103 20.86 -15.13 -3.28
C SER A 103 22.18 -14.66 -3.89
N GLY A 104 23.29 -15.09 -3.27
CA GLY A 104 24.63 -14.83 -3.80
C GLY A 104 24.86 -15.53 -5.15
N ASP A 105 24.37 -16.77 -5.28
CA ASP A 105 24.60 -17.61 -6.45
C ASP A 105 23.40 -17.61 -7.40
N TYR A 106 23.70 -17.59 -8.70
CA TYR A 106 22.75 -17.85 -9.78
C TYR A 106 22.52 -19.35 -9.90
N ASP A 107 21.27 -19.78 -9.84
CA ASP A 107 20.87 -21.18 -9.97
C ASP A 107 20.35 -21.40 -11.39
N ALA A 108 21.19 -22.03 -12.23
CA ALA A 108 20.86 -22.33 -13.61
C ALA A 108 19.84 -23.47 -13.78
N SER A 109 19.48 -24.17 -12.70
CA SER A 109 18.55 -25.31 -12.74
C SER A 109 17.08 -24.91 -12.58
N LEU A 110 16.80 -23.65 -12.22
CA LEU A 110 15.45 -23.19 -11.93
C LEU A 110 14.58 -23.14 -13.19
N VAL A 111 13.32 -23.57 -13.03
CA VAL A 111 12.31 -23.65 -14.09
C VAL A 111 11.16 -22.67 -13.81
N ASP A 112 10.58 -22.14 -14.89
CA ASP A 112 9.36 -21.32 -14.83
C ASP A 112 8.09 -22.19 -14.70
N GLY A 113 6.93 -21.54 -14.65
CA GLY A 113 5.63 -22.22 -14.54
C GLY A 113 5.26 -23.10 -15.74
N ASP A 114 5.93 -22.91 -16.88
CA ASP A 114 5.76 -23.69 -18.11
C ASP A 114 6.77 -24.85 -18.20
N GLY A 115 7.67 -24.99 -17.21
CA GLY A 115 8.69 -26.03 -17.13
C GLY A 115 9.97 -25.72 -17.91
N ASN A 116 10.13 -24.51 -18.44
CA ASN A 116 11.35 -24.11 -19.14
C ASN A 116 12.46 -23.78 -18.15
N THR A 117 13.68 -24.28 -18.39
CA THR A 117 14.86 -23.86 -17.61
C THR A 117 15.22 -22.43 -17.98
N VAL A 118 14.90 -21.51 -17.08
CA VAL A 118 15.17 -20.07 -17.22
C VAL A 118 16.36 -19.65 -16.36
N GLY A 119 16.61 -20.36 -15.25
CA GLY A 119 17.60 -20.00 -14.24
C GLY A 119 17.35 -18.64 -13.58
N GLY A 120 18.00 -18.41 -12.44
CA GLY A 120 18.03 -17.09 -11.80
C GLY A 120 18.35 -17.14 -10.33
N TYR A 121 17.77 -16.22 -9.56
CA TYR A 121 18.13 -16.04 -8.16
C TYR A 121 17.02 -16.46 -7.23
N LYS A 122 17.38 -17.02 -6.08
CA LYS A 122 16.42 -17.24 -4.99
C LYS A 122 16.22 -15.94 -4.24
N SER A 123 14.98 -15.60 -3.91
CA SER A 123 14.64 -14.50 -3.01
C SER A 123 13.89 -15.07 -1.81
N TYR A 124 14.21 -14.56 -0.63
CA TYR A 124 13.61 -15.03 0.61
C TYR A 124 12.86 -13.86 1.23
N GLY A 125 11.55 -14.00 1.47
CA GLY A 125 10.70 -12.86 1.84
C GLY A 125 11.17 -12.13 3.09
N LYS A 126 11.73 -12.87 4.07
CA LYS A 126 12.28 -12.31 5.31
C LYS A 126 13.42 -11.30 5.08
N GLN A 127 14.18 -11.44 4.00
CA GLN A 127 15.28 -10.53 3.64
C GLN A 127 14.87 -9.53 2.53
N ASP A 128 13.69 -9.71 1.93
CA ASP A 128 13.17 -8.89 0.84
C ASP A 128 11.97 -8.05 1.30
N TYR A 129 10.75 -8.43 0.91
CA TYR A 129 9.56 -7.61 1.13
C TYR A 129 9.09 -7.55 2.59
N LEU A 130 9.29 -8.61 3.38
CA LEU A 130 9.00 -8.56 4.83
C LEU A 130 10.02 -7.69 5.56
N HIS A 131 11.28 -7.66 5.09
CA HIS A 131 12.30 -6.76 5.63
C HIS A 131 11.91 -5.30 5.43
N MET A 132 11.45 -4.96 4.23
CA MET A 132 10.93 -3.63 3.92
C MET A 132 9.76 -3.26 4.86
N ALA A 133 8.80 -4.17 5.09
CA ALA A 133 7.69 -3.96 6.01
C ALA A 133 8.16 -3.69 7.46
N MET A 134 9.15 -4.45 7.95
CA MET A 134 9.78 -4.20 9.26
C MET A 134 10.42 -2.81 9.32
N LYS A 135 11.16 -2.40 8.28
CA LYS A 135 11.78 -1.06 8.23
C LYS A 135 10.77 0.08 8.17
N MET A 136 9.62 -0.15 7.56
CA MET A 136 8.51 0.81 7.60
C MET A 136 7.94 0.95 9.02
N CYS A 137 7.80 -0.16 9.77
CA CYS A 137 7.44 -0.09 11.20
C CYS A 137 8.52 0.63 12.01
N ASP A 138 9.80 0.36 11.76
CA ASP A 138 10.92 1.07 12.40
C ASP A 138 10.88 2.58 12.10
N ALA A 139 10.60 3.00 10.86
CA ALA A 139 10.50 4.42 10.51
C ALA A 139 9.26 5.10 11.10
N ALA A 140 8.15 4.37 11.23
CA ALA A 140 6.92 4.86 11.83
C ALA A 140 6.96 4.87 13.37
N GLN A 141 7.76 3.99 13.97
CA GLN A 141 7.65 3.61 15.40
C GLN A 141 6.23 3.12 15.76
N GLN A 142 5.59 2.41 14.83
CA GLN A 142 4.22 1.93 14.95
C GLN A 142 4.13 0.51 14.40
N ASP A 143 3.22 -0.27 14.97
CA ASP A 143 2.84 -1.58 14.47
C ASP A 143 1.90 -1.40 13.27
N LEU A 144 2.44 -1.62 12.07
CA LEU A 144 1.73 -1.55 10.80
C LEU A 144 1.38 -2.95 10.26
N SER A 145 1.41 -3.98 11.09
CA SER A 145 1.15 -5.36 10.66
C SER A 145 -0.21 -5.50 9.95
N GLU A 146 -1.28 -4.94 10.49
CA GLU A 146 -2.60 -4.99 9.84
C GLU A 146 -2.62 -4.28 8.46
N PHE A 147 -1.86 -3.19 8.31
CA PHE A 147 -1.71 -2.51 7.02
C PHE A 147 -1.01 -3.41 5.99
N PHE A 148 0.05 -4.12 6.39
CA PHE A 148 0.77 -5.05 5.51
C PHE A 148 0.00 -6.35 5.24
N GLU A 149 -0.82 -6.80 6.20
CA GLU A 149 -1.77 -7.91 6.02
C GLU A 149 -2.75 -7.58 4.89
N VAL A 150 -3.39 -6.41 4.95
CA VAL A 150 -4.35 -5.96 3.92
C VAL A 150 -3.68 -5.81 2.55
N ASN A 151 -2.41 -5.44 2.51
CA ASN A 151 -1.62 -5.35 1.28
C ASN A 151 -0.98 -6.70 0.86
N GLY A 152 -1.46 -7.83 1.40
CA GLY A 152 -1.09 -9.17 0.95
C GLY A 152 0.34 -9.61 1.28
N MET A 153 1.06 -8.88 2.15
CA MET A 153 2.45 -9.21 2.47
C MET A 153 2.58 -10.43 3.38
N PHE A 154 1.49 -10.87 4.02
CA PHE A 154 1.52 -11.97 4.99
C PHE A 154 0.85 -13.25 4.48
N VAL A 155 1.00 -13.51 3.18
CA VAL A 155 0.63 -14.77 2.54
C VAL A 155 1.90 -15.59 2.26
N PRO A 156 2.00 -16.86 2.71
CA PRO A 156 3.13 -17.73 2.38
C PRO A 156 3.33 -17.86 0.87
N VAL A 157 4.59 -17.94 0.45
CA VAL A 157 4.98 -18.09 -0.96
C VAL A 157 5.92 -19.28 -1.06
N ASP A 158 5.61 -20.23 -1.94
CA ASP A 158 6.46 -21.40 -2.17
C ASP A 158 7.04 -21.36 -3.58
N ASN A 159 8.36 -21.14 -3.66
CA ASN A 159 9.16 -21.18 -4.89
C ASN A 159 8.51 -20.48 -6.12
N ARG A 160 7.87 -19.33 -5.91
CA ARG A 160 7.14 -18.61 -6.97
C ARG A 160 8.12 -17.93 -7.91
N TYR A 161 8.01 -18.20 -9.21
CA TYR A 161 8.71 -17.46 -10.25
C TYR A 161 8.17 -16.03 -10.39
N VAL A 162 9.06 -15.05 -10.41
CA VAL A 162 8.77 -13.63 -10.66
C VAL A 162 9.79 -13.10 -11.65
N GLY A 163 9.32 -12.73 -12.85
CA GLY A 163 10.12 -12.06 -13.88
C GLY A 163 9.93 -10.55 -13.81
N ASP A 164 10.92 -9.82 -13.29
CA ASP A 164 10.89 -8.36 -13.14
C ASP A 164 12.31 -7.79 -13.26
N TYR A 165 12.75 -7.52 -14.50
CA TYR A 165 14.13 -7.14 -14.85
C TYR A 165 15.19 -8.11 -14.30
N GLY A 166 14.81 -9.38 -14.22
CA GLY A 166 15.56 -10.49 -13.67
C GLY A 166 14.60 -11.62 -13.31
N ASN A 167 15.15 -12.83 -13.18
CA ASN A 167 14.39 -14.03 -12.83
C ASN A 167 14.60 -14.34 -11.35
N TYR A 168 13.51 -14.32 -10.57
CA TYR A 168 13.54 -14.56 -9.14
C TYR A 168 12.60 -15.70 -8.76
N TRP A 169 13.03 -16.54 -7.81
CA TRP A 169 12.20 -17.57 -7.18
C TRP A 169 12.01 -17.19 -5.72
N VAL A 170 10.83 -16.69 -5.40
CA VAL A 170 10.51 -16.16 -4.09
C VAL A 170 9.99 -17.28 -3.19
N THR A 171 10.52 -17.35 -1.97
CA THR A 171 10.00 -18.24 -0.92
C THR A 171 9.86 -17.50 0.40
N THR A 172 8.72 -17.70 1.05
CA THR A 172 8.38 -17.13 2.36
C THR A 172 7.52 -18.10 3.13
N THR A 173 7.99 -18.51 4.29
CA THR A 173 7.27 -19.47 5.14
C THR A 173 6.33 -18.76 6.11
N GLN A 174 5.34 -19.49 6.64
CA GLN A 174 4.51 -18.98 7.74
C GLN A 174 5.36 -18.57 8.95
N LYS A 175 6.42 -19.32 9.24
CA LYS A 175 7.36 -18.99 10.32
C LYS A 175 8.03 -17.62 10.10
N ASP A 176 8.43 -17.31 8.87
CA ASP A 176 9.01 -15.99 8.57
C ASP A 176 8.01 -14.86 8.83
N ILE A 177 6.74 -15.07 8.44
CA ILE A 177 5.65 -14.13 8.65
C ILE A 177 5.38 -13.93 10.15
N ASP A 178 5.28 -15.02 10.92
CA ASP A 178 5.01 -14.98 12.36
C ASP A 178 6.13 -14.25 13.12
N GLU A 179 7.39 -14.51 12.77
CA GLU A 179 8.54 -13.83 13.37
C GLU A 179 8.54 -12.32 13.04
N VAL A 180 8.14 -11.95 11.82
CA VAL A 180 8.03 -10.54 11.41
C VAL A 180 6.87 -9.84 12.09
N LYS A 181 5.70 -10.48 12.21
CA LYS A 181 4.57 -9.95 12.97
C LYS A 181 4.93 -9.75 14.44
N ALA A 182 5.58 -10.73 15.06
CA ALA A 182 6.07 -10.62 16.44
C ALA A 182 7.04 -9.44 16.61
N TYR A 183 7.92 -9.19 15.63
CA TYR A 183 8.77 -8.00 15.64
C TYR A 183 7.94 -6.71 15.56
N MET A 184 6.94 -6.63 14.68
CA MET A 184 6.10 -5.43 14.52
C MET A 184 5.27 -5.11 15.76
N HIS A 185 4.73 -6.14 16.44
CA HIS A 185 3.91 -5.99 17.64
C HIS A 185 4.64 -5.42 18.86
N ARG A 186 5.96 -5.22 18.78
CA ARG A 186 6.71 -4.49 19.82
C ARG A 186 6.38 -2.99 19.86
N TYR A 187 5.81 -2.46 18.77
CA TYR A 187 5.43 -1.06 18.63
C TYR A 187 3.97 -0.83 19.06
N PRO A 188 3.58 0.41 19.43
CA PRO A 188 2.17 0.74 19.62
C PRO A 188 1.38 0.53 18.32
N LYS A 189 0.12 0.09 18.43
CA LYS A 189 -0.75 -0.15 17.29
C LYS A 189 -0.84 1.09 16.39
N GLY A 190 -0.59 0.89 15.10
CA GLY A 190 -0.69 1.94 14.09
C GLY A 190 -2.13 2.35 13.77
N PRO A 191 -2.30 3.43 13.00
CA PRO A 191 -3.61 3.92 12.58
C PRO A 191 -4.18 3.05 11.45
N ASN A 192 -5.47 3.24 11.13
CA ASN A 192 -6.15 2.53 10.04
C ASN A 192 -5.78 3.09 8.65
N ILE A 193 -4.48 3.16 8.34
CA ILE A 193 -3.93 3.75 7.10
C ILE A 193 -4.49 3.08 5.84
N CYS A 194 -4.91 1.81 5.92
CA CYS A 194 -5.45 1.08 4.78
C CYS A 194 -6.63 1.77 4.10
N PHE A 195 -7.39 2.63 4.81
CA PHE A 195 -8.53 3.36 4.24
C PHE A 195 -8.18 4.72 3.62
N ILE A 196 -6.94 5.21 3.75
CA ILE A 196 -6.61 6.58 3.34
C ILE A 196 -6.60 6.72 1.82
N ASP A 197 -7.27 7.75 1.31
CA ASP A 197 -7.26 8.12 -0.10
C ASP A 197 -7.33 9.65 -0.28
N ASP A 198 -6.78 10.18 -1.37
CA ASP A 198 -6.88 11.60 -1.74
C ASP A 198 -8.00 11.88 -2.76
N ARG A 199 -8.83 10.88 -3.04
CA ARG A 199 -9.90 10.89 -4.06
C ARG A 199 -11.30 10.64 -3.50
N VAL A 200 -11.52 10.75 -2.20
CA VAL A 200 -12.87 10.54 -1.62
C VAL A 200 -13.75 11.76 -1.88
N LYS A 201 -13.22 12.96 -1.62
CA LYS A 201 -13.93 14.23 -1.88
C LYS A 201 -12.98 15.27 -2.46
N GLN A 202 -13.56 16.30 -3.10
CA GLN A 202 -12.77 17.41 -3.64
C GLN A 202 -11.93 18.05 -2.53
N SER A 203 -10.63 18.21 -2.81
CA SER A 203 -9.70 18.94 -1.95
C SER A 203 -9.23 20.21 -2.65
N PRO A 204 -9.01 21.34 -1.95
CA PRO A 204 -8.47 22.55 -2.56
C PRO A 204 -7.15 22.31 -3.29
N VAL A 205 -6.86 23.14 -4.29
CA VAL A 205 -5.51 23.23 -4.86
C VAL A 205 -4.52 23.52 -3.74
N LEU A 206 -3.37 22.84 -3.74
CA LEU A 206 -2.38 23.05 -2.69
C LEU A 206 -1.79 24.46 -2.78
N LYS A 207 -1.86 25.17 -1.66
CA LYS A 207 -1.17 26.44 -1.46
C LYS A 207 0.35 26.23 -1.52
N ASP A 208 1.08 27.21 -2.02
CA ASP A 208 2.53 27.24 -2.17
C ASP A 208 3.07 26.10 -3.06
N SER A 209 2.19 25.47 -3.86
CA SER A 209 2.59 24.46 -4.85
C SER A 209 3.22 25.11 -6.08
N PRO A 210 4.06 24.39 -6.84
CA PRO A 210 4.66 24.92 -8.07
C PRO A 210 3.65 25.39 -9.14
N LEU A 211 2.40 24.92 -9.07
CA LEU A 211 1.32 25.29 -9.98
C LEU A 211 0.19 26.08 -9.31
N GLU A 212 0.40 26.62 -8.11
CA GLU A 212 -0.54 27.56 -7.49
C GLU A 212 -0.85 28.73 -8.43
N GLY A 213 -2.12 29.11 -8.53
CA GLY A 213 -2.61 30.16 -9.44
C GLY A 213 -2.61 29.78 -10.93
N ARG A 214 -2.14 28.57 -11.30
CA ARG A 214 -2.18 28.07 -12.69
C ARG A 214 -3.36 27.13 -12.97
N SER A 215 -4.09 26.72 -11.93
CA SER A 215 -5.31 25.95 -12.06
C SER A 215 -6.47 26.84 -12.50
N SER A 216 -7.34 26.33 -13.37
CA SER A 216 -8.63 26.94 -13.69
C SER A 216 -9.73 26.61 -12.66
N SER A 217 -9.39 25.84 -11.64
CA SER A 217 -10.28 25.38 -10.56
C SER A 217 -9.66 25.70 -9.19
N GLU A 218 -10.48 26.07 -8.21
CA GLU A 218 -10.07 26.22 -6.81
C GLU A 218 -9.80 24.86 -6.13
N TYR A 219 -10.30 23.77 -6.73
CA TYR A 219 -10.16 22.40 -6.25
C TYR A 219 -9.27 21.56 -7.17
N ARG A 220 -8.57 20.60 -6.57
CA ARG A 220 -7.86 19.54 -7.28
C ARG A 220 -8.84 18.73 -8.12
N VAL A 221 -8.44 18.41 -9.34
CA VAL A 221 -9.23 17.62 -10.30
C VAL A 221 -8.73 16.18 -10.39
N ASP A 222 -9.52 15.30 -10.99
CA ASP A 222 -9.11 13.93 -11.26
C ASP A 222 -7.86 13.89 -12.15
N TYR A 223 -6.85 13.13 -11.74
CA TYR A 223 -5.78 12.75 -12.67
C TYR A 223 -6.30 11.73 -13.70
N GLU A 224 -7.06 10.73 -13.24
CA GLU A 224 -7.70 9.72 -14.08
C GLU A 224 -9.22 9.80 -13.88
N ASN A 225 -9.92 10.51 -14.78
CA ASN A 225 -11.38 10.63 -14.72
C ASN A 225 -12.05 9.35 -15.27
N THR A 226 -12.07 8.32 -14.43
CA THR A 226 -12.68 7.02 -14.68
C THR A 226 -13.70 6.73 -13.59
N GLU A 227 -14.80 6.07 -13.93
CA GLU A 227 -15.94 5.89 -13.02
C GLU A 227 -15.55 5.17 -11.72
N ASP A 228 -14.60 4.23 -11.79
CA ASP A 228 -14.09 3.41 -10.71
C ASP A 228 -12.96 4.05 -9.87
N ARG A 229 -12.52 5.27 -10.23
CA ARG A 229 -11.32 5.89 -9.60
C ARG A 229 -11.38 7.40 -9.42
N ARG A 230 -12.43 8.05 -9.94
CA ARG A 230 -12.64 9.49 -9.82
C ARG A 230 -12.95 9.91 -8.39
N ILE A 231 -12.83 11.20 -8.13
CA ILE A 231 -13.28 11.84 -6.90
C ILE A 231 -14.74 11.47 -6.63
N GLY A 232 -15.02 10.98 -5.43
CA GLY A 232 -16.36 10.56 -5.02
C GLY A 232 -16.71 9.12 -5.38
N TYR A 233 -15.73 8.32 -5.83
CA TYR A 233 -15.94 6.86 -5.96
C TYR A 233 -16.08 6.17 -4.60
N ALA A 234 -15.38 6.66 -3.58
CA ALA A 234 -15.52 6.22 -2.19
C ALA A 234 -16.27 7.27 -1.36
N ASP A 235 -16.96 6.82 -0.31
CA ASP A 235 -17.76 7.69 0.57
C ASP A 235 -16.97 8.28 1.74
N VAL A 236 -15.97 7.54 2.23
CA VAL A 236 -15.18 7.86 3.43
C VAL A 236 -13.69 7.58 3.20
N GLY A 237 -12.83 8.08 4.09
CA GLY A 237 -11.38 7.82 4.03
C GLY A 237 -10.56 8.92 3.36
N GLN A 238 -11.10 10.13 3.21
CA GLN A 238 -10.31 11.25 2.69
C GLN A 238 -9.10 11.48 3.59
N TYR A 239 -7.91 11.67 3.02
CA TYR A 239 -6.68 11.90 3.78
C TYR A 239 -6.82 13.03 4.81
N SER A 240 -7.58 14.09 4.52
CA SER A 240 -7.89 15.21 5.44
C SER A 240 -8.65 14.82 6.71
N ASP A 241 -9.25 13.63 6.72
CA ASP A 241 -10.07 13.14 7.83
C ASP A 241 -9.22 12.31 8.81
N PHE A 242 -7.96 12.02 8.48
CA PHE A 242 -7.01 11.35 9.37
C PHE A 242 -6.29 12.37 10.26
N VAL A 243 -7.03 12.98 11.20
CA VAL A 243 -6.52 13.94 12.18
C VAL A 243 -7.09 13.64 13.56
N ASP A 244 -6.38 13.99 14.64
CA ASP A 244 -6.77 13.64 16.03
C ASP A 244 -8.17 14.15 16.42
N GLY A 245 -8.62 15.26 15.84
CA GLY A 245 -9.94 15.84 16.11
C GLY A 245 -11.10 15.21 15.32
N TYR A 246 -10.82 14.30 14.39
CA TYR A 246 -11.84 13.66 13.58
C TYR A 246 -12.46 12.49 14.35
N THR A 247 -13.67 12.69 14.84
CA THR A 247 -14.36 11.72 15.70
C THR A 247 -15.62 11.18 15.03
N THR A 248 -15.96 9.93 15.33
CA THR A 248 -17.21 9.31 14.91
C THR A 248 -18.31 9.58 15.93
N ASN A 249 -19.52 9.86 15.46
CA ASN A 249 -20.72 10.02 16.30
C ASN A 249 -21.49 8.69 16.49
N GLY A 250 -20.81 7.56 16.31
CA GLY A 250 -21.43 6.24 16.22
C GLY A 250 -22.01 5.97 14.82
N TYR A 251 -22.22 4.69 14.55
CA TYR A 251 -22.82 4.22 13.30
C TYR A 251 -23.91 3.18 13.58
N TYR A 252 -24.95 3.21 12.77
CA TYR A 252 -25.99 2.18 12.74
C TYR A 252 -25.81 1.38 11.46
N TYR A 253 -26.00 0.07 11.55
CA TYR A 253 -26.05 -0.76 10.37
C TYR A 253 -27.33 -1.60 10.37
N THR A 254 -27.84 -1.86 9.18
CA THR A 254 -28.81 -2.93 8.95
C THR A 254 -28.13 -4.03 8.14
N THR A 255 -28.49 -5.28 8.43
CA THR A 255 -27.93 -6.45 7.77
C THR A 255 -29.03 -7.16 6.99
N THR A 256 -28.75 -7.45 5.72
CA THR A 256 -29.61 -8.32 4.90
C THR A 256 -28.78 -9.48 4.38
N TYR A 257 -29.36 -10.67 4.39
CA TYR A 257 -28.76 -11.86 3.80
C TYR A 257 -29.59 -12.31 2.60
N SER A 258 -28.96 -12.43 1.44
CA SER A 258 -29.59 -12.93 0.22
C SER A 258 -28.56 -13.63 -0.65
N GLN A 259 -28.90 -14.80 -1.19
CA GLN A 259 -28.07 -15.56 -2.13
C GLN A 259 -26.61 -15.78 -1.67
N GLY A 260 -26.40 -16.05 -0.38
CA GLY A 260 -25.05 -16.26 0.15
C GLY A 260 -24.26 -14.99 0.44
N VAL A 261 -24.83 -13.80 0.18
CA VAL A 261 -24.20 -12.51 0.42
C VAL A 261 -24.86 -11.83 1.61
N THR A 262 -24.03 -11.41 2.55
CA THR A 262 -24.44 -10.52 3.66
C THR A 262 -24.12 -9.08 3.27
N THR A 263 -25.14 -8.24 3.18
CA THR A 263 -24.99 -6.80 2.91
C THR A 263 -25.20 -6.02 4.19
N TYR A 264 -24.29 -5.10 4.48
CA TYR A 264 -24.38 -4.15 5.59
C TYR A 264 -24.67 -2.76 5.03
N ALA A 265 -25.84 -2.21 5.31
CA ALA A 265 -26.15 -0.82 4.99
C ALA A 265 -25.83 0.04 6.21
N ILE A 266 -24.79 0.86 6.11
CA ILE A 266 -24.25 1.64 7.22
C ILE A 266 -24.69 3.10 7.12
N SER A 267 -25.09 3.68 8.24
CA SER A 267 -25.44 5.09 8.37
C SER A 267 -24.72 5.71 9.57
N GLY A 268 -24.14 6.88 9.39
CA GLY A 268 -23.35 7.54 10.42
C GLY A 268 -22.49 8.66 9.84
N LYS A 269 -21.66 9.28 10.70
CA LYS A 269 -20.69 10.30 10.31
C LYS A 269 -19.36 10.07 11.02
N GLY A 270 -18.27 10.49 10.38
CA GLY A 270 -16.93 10.48 10.96
C GLY A 270 -16.21 9.12 10.91
N ALA A 271 -16.74 8.14 10.17
CA ALA A 271 -15.97 6.94 9.84
C ALA A 271 -14.95 7.28 8.75
N VAL A 272 -13.80 6.61 8.77
CA VAL A 272 -12.82 6.64 7.67
C VAL A 272 -12.86 5.36 6.83
N GLY A 273 -13.60 4.34 7.31
CA GLY A 273 -13.77 3.04 6.67
C GLY A 273 -14.38 2.05 7.67
N PHE A 274 -14.66 0.84 7.20
CA PHE A 274 -15.37 -0.20 7.94
C PHE A 274 -14.60 -1.51 7.87
N LYS A 275 -14.57 -2.22 9.00
CA LYS A 275 -13.93 -3.53 9.13
C LYS A 275 -14.96 -4.55 9.56
N VAL A 276 -14.93 -5.72 8.94
CA VAL A 276 -15.76 -6.87 9.30
C VAL A 276 -14.84 -7.94 9.87
N TYR A 277 -15.21 -8.43 11.04
CA TYR A 277 -14.51 -9.50 11.73
C TYR A 277 -15.40 -10.75 11.78
N ASP A 278 -14.78 -11.93 11.72
CA ASP A 278 -15.49 -13.18 11.99
C ASP A 278 -15.73 -13.38 13.50
N SER A 279 -16.36 -14.51 13.87
CA SER A 279 -16.65 -14.84 15.26
C SER A 279 -15.42 -15.12 16.12
N GLU A 280 -14.26 -15.36 15.50
CA GLU A 280 -12.98 -15.59 16.17
C GLU A 280 -12.17 -14.29 16.33
N GLY A 281 -12.66 -13.19 15.75
CA GLY A 281 -12.02 -11.88 15.79
C GLY A 281 -11.00 -11.65 14.68
N ASN A 282 -10.96 -12.52 13.65
CA ASN A 282 -10.10 -12.32 12.49
C ASN A 282 -10.74 -11.28 11.56
N LEU A 283 -9.93 -10.36 11.03
CA LEU A 283 -10.38 -9.43 10.00
C LEU A 283 -10.65 -10.21 8.71
N VAL A 284 -11.86 -10.10 8.16
CA VAL A 284 -12.28 -10.86 6.96
C VAL A 284 -12.68 -9.98 5.79
N PHE A 285 -13.05 -8.72 6.03
CA PHE A 285 -13.42 -7.79 4.97
C PHE A 285 -13.21 -6.34 5.42
N LEU A 286 -12.98 -5.45 4.45
CA LEU A 286 -12.88 -4.01 4.64
C LEU A 286 -13.71 -3.29 3.57
N SER A 287 -14.29 -2.14 3.93
CA SER A 287 -15.04 -1.27 3.01
C SER A 287 -14.85 0.21 3.31
#